data_AF-A0A2M7UQE2-F1
#
_entry.id   AF-A0A2M7UQE2-F1
#
_cell.length_a   1.000
_cell.length_b   1.000
_cell.length_c   1.000
_cell.angle_alpha   90.00
_cell.angle_beta   90.00
_cell.angle_gamma   90.00
#
_symmetry.space_group_name_H-M   'P 1'
#
loop_
_entity.id
_entity.type
_entity.pdbx_description
1 polymer ?
#
loop_
_entity_poly.entity_id
_entity_poly.type
_entity_poly.pdbx_seq_one_letter_code
_entity_poly.pdbx_strand_id
1 'polypeptide(L)'
;MTIEKRSQREAEEPHLKIGYHAMQAERWPMNQDIANCYDETSAYYFHLEQTHLQIHPETSFDGLKDSIPEDHRNRIKTIWLKLLDHKAKLDRKTNALRQCWETVPKNSDKNSQNLVQNSPIVIQETSRPAVMALISEDPALKEWQNTEETCRQSVHHATKDFMTALRVYLEELIEYKDDKYVLPKNHPERENVVIQNRYIQLLDATNMAMSTAKAIHNEQPGRRVRKTEMKPFIFHPAAVTLSAIRHIIPFLIEKTRLEINPALIAIVTAMHDTPEDADVTVEEVVIKVKQVLDHYDTSIPINSGFGIQRDDFKRKLLDMMNPTNTTKVRQALRVLKTNEPLTDQEKKLAIEQNLAGRRKTMEVMGITYKDLVRWQLKPTENAPPEQNPKLETFRRFEHAYDKGKLMKFIIKLQALVKAKNTRQLLLLTKISDRAHNIDTQEEMPLHYQRSNLRATVSRLLAYCILDHDNQEMPLYDALPYLIEVTVKAYKQLAKSNPEQMEPLDQELLAQAEHWQLEVVRLQLPQKIEEILAQFKKTKKENSPNTEPEDSFDPRI
;
A
#
# COMPACT_ATOMS: atom_id res chain seq x y z
N MET A 1 28.44 -5.81 14.53
CA MET A 1 27.14 -6.42 14.91
C MET A 1 27.34 -7.17 16.23
N THR A 2 26.51 -6.94 17.25
CA THR A 2 26.64 -7.59 18.56
C THR A 2 26.14 -9.05 18.51
N ILE A 3 26.61 -9.91 19.42
CA ILE A 3 26.20 -11.33 19.52
C ILE A 3 24.68 -11.45 19.71
N GLU A 4 24.09 -10.57 20.52
CA GLU A 4 22.65 -10.51 20.79
C GLU A 4 21.82 -10.18 19.54
N LYS A 5 22.28 -9.22 18.71
CA LYS A 5 21.64 -8.88 17.44
C LYS A 5 21.73 -10.02 16.42
N ARG A 6 22.79 -10.83 16.47
CA ARG A 6 22.96 -12.02 15.61
C ARG A 6 21.99 -13.13 16.01
N SER A 7 21.90 -13.43 17.31
CA SER A 7 20.98 -14.44 17.84
C SER A 7 19.51 -14.09 17.59
N GLN A 8 19.14 -12.81 17.76
CA GLN A 8 17.79 -12.33 17.40
C GLN A 8 17.52 -12.48 15.90
N ARG A 9 18.52 -12.21 15.05
CA ARG A 9 18.36 -12.39 13.61
C ARG A 9 18.11 -13.86 13.22
N GLU A 10 18.87 -14.77 13.82
CA GLU A 10 18.71 -16.21 13.56
C GLU A 10 17.31 -16.71 14.01
N ALA A 11 16.78 -16.19 15.12
CA ALA A 11 15.44 -16.56 15.62
C ALA A 11 14.26 -16.01 14.78
N GLU A 12 14.41 -14.84 14.16
CA GLU A 12 13.35 -14.21 13.35
C GLU A 12 13.27 -14.81 11.92
N GLU A 13 14.35 -15.43 11.42
CA GLU A 13 14.50 -15.86 10.04
C GLU A 13 13.42 -16.85 9.55
N PRO A 14 13.01 -17.87 10.33
CA PRO A 14 11.95 -18.79 9.90
C PRO A 14 10.61 -18.09 9.72
N HIS A 15 10.27 -17.13 10.59
CA HIS A 15 9.02 -16.35 10.48
C HIS A 15 9.01 -15.45 9.24
N LEU A 16 10.16 -14.88 8.88
CA LEU A 16 10.34 -14.12 7.64
C LEU A 16 10.07 -14.99 6.42
N LYS A 17 10.70 -16.17 6.35
CA LYS A 17 10.49 -17.12 5.25
C LYS A 17 9.03 -17.56 5.15
N ILE A 18 8.41 -17.98 6.25
CA ILE A 18 6.99 -18.37 6.28
C ILE A 18 6.11 -17.27 5.68
N GLY A 19 6.23 -16.04 6.19
CA GLY A 19 5.38 -14.94 5.74
C GLY A 19 5.65 -14.54 4.29
N TYR A 20 6.90 -14.55 3.84
CA TYR A 20 7.24 -14.20 2.46
C TYR A 20 6.69 -15.20 1.45
N HIS A 21 6.72 -16.49 1.76
CA HIS A 21 6.16 -17.52 0.89
C HIS A 21 4.64 -17.55 0.95
N ALA A 22 4.03 -17.31 2.11
CA ALA A 22 2.58 -17.14 2.23
C ALA A 22 2.06 -15.97 1.38
N MET A 23 2.70 -14.79 1.49
CA MET A 23 2.34 -13.63 0.66
C MET A 23 2.47 -13.92 -0.84
N GLN A 24 3.47 -14.71 -1.25
CA GLN A 24 3.64 -15.09 -2.65
C GLN A 24 2.54 -16.04 -3.13
N ALA A 25 2.19 -17.03 -2.30
CA ALA A 25 1.20 -18.05 -2.64
C ALA A 25 -0.21 -17.49 -2.82
N GLU A 26 -0.56 -16.40 -2.12
CA GLU A 26 -1.88 -15.76 -2.18
C GLU A 26 -2.08 -14.86 -3.41
N ARG A 27 -1.00 -14.52 -4.14
CA ARG A 27 -1.03 -13.51 -5.21
C ARG A 27 -1.00 -14.12 -6.59
N TRP A 28 -1.49 -13.38 -7.57
CA TRP A 28 -1.31 -13.75 -8.97
C TRP A 28 0.21 -13.72 -9.32
N PRO A 29 0.72 -14.63 -10.16
CA PRO A 29 0.03 -15.71 -10.87
C PRO A 29 -0.03 -17.04 -10.10
N MET A 30 0.43 -17.08 -8.85
CA MET A 30 0.49 -18.31 -8.05
C MET A 30 -0.89 -18.77 -7.61
N ASN A 31 -1.72 -17.84 -7.17
CA ASN A 31 -3.10 -18.10 -6.80
C ASN A 31 -4.04 -18.06 -8.02
N GLN A 32 -5.03 -18.95 -8.02
CA GLN A 32 -6.08 -19.02 -9.05
C GLN A 32 -7.50 -18.76 -8.50
N ASP A 33 -7.68 -18.78 -7.18
CA ASP A 33 -8.99 -18.64 -6.54
C ASP A 33 -8.99 -17.42 -5.60
N ILE A 34 -10.04 -16.61 -5.65
CA ILE A 34 -10.20 -15.49 -4.72
C ILE A 34 -10.37 -15.95 -3.27
N ALA A 35 -10.93 -17.14 -3.04
CA ALA A 35 -11.16 -17.71 -1.70
C ALA A 35 -9.88 -18.01 -0.92
N ASN A 36 -8.78 -18.17 -1.66
CA ASN A 36 -7.45 -18.42 -1.16
C ASN A 36 -6.79 -17.16 -0.56
N CYS A 37 -7.38 -15.97 -0.73
CA CYS A 37 -6.87 -14.75 -0.11
C CYS A 37 -7.13 -14.73 1.41
N TYR A 38 -6.23 -14.09 2.16
CA TYR A 38 -6.36 -13.94 3.61
C TYR A 38 -7.62 -13.17 4.02
N ASP A 39 -7.86 -12.03 3.38
CA ASP A 39 -8.94 -11.10 3.72
C ASP A 39 -9.59 -10.47 2.46
N GLU A 40 -10.68 -9.73 2.68
CA GLU A 40 -11.44 -9.03 1.64
C GLU A 40 -10.60 -8.05 0.82
N THR A 41 -9.65 -7.38 1.46
CA THR A 41 -8.81 -6.36 0.84
C THR A 41 -7.79 -7.00 -0.10
N SER A 42 -7.22 -8.11 0.33
CA SER A 42 -6.34 -8.96 -0.47
C SER A 42 -7.08 -9.62 -1.63
N ALA A 43 -8.31 -10.07 -1.40
CA ALA A 43 -9.21 -10.61 -2.42
C ALA A 43 -9.53 -9.57 -3.50
N TYR A 44 -9.84 -8.33 -3.10
CA TYR A 44 -10.07 -7.24 -4.05
C TYR A 44 -8.83 -6.95 -4.90
N TYR A 45 -7.64 -6.82 -4.29
CA TYR A 45 -6.41 -6.60 -5.05
C TYR A 45 -6.07 -7.77 -5.98
N PHE A 46 -6.24 -9.01 -5.51
CA PHE A 46 -6.07 -10.20 -6.36
C PHE A 46 -7.02 -10.20 -7.56
N HIS A 47 -8.27 -9.77 -7.39
CA HIS A 47 -9.19 -9.61 -8.51
C HIS A 47 -8.70 -8.55 -9.51
N LEU A 48 -8.13 -7.44 -9.04
CA LEU A 48 -7.53 -6.43 -9.92
C LEU A 48 -6.35 -7.03 -10.71
N GLU A 49 -5.49 -7.81 -10.04
CA GLU A 49 -4.41 -8.55 -10.71
C GLU A 49 -4.98 -9.47 -11.79
N GLN A 50 -5.93 -10.36 -11.44
CA GLN A 50 -6.51 -11.29 -12.39
C GLN A 50 -7.20 -10.60 -13.57
N THR A 51 -7.94 -9.52 -13.33
CA THR A 51 -8.70 -8.83 -14.37
C THR A 51 -7.76 -8.07 -15.29
N HIS A 52 -6.89 -7.22 -14.74
CA HIS A 52 -6.16 -6.27 -15.56
C HIS A 52 -4.86 -6.85 -16.14
N LEU A 53 -4.31 -7.92 -15.56
CA LEU A 53 -3.18 -8.68 -16.12
C LEU A 53 -3.62 -9.75 -17.14
N GLN A 54 -4.90 -9.79 -17.49
CA GLN A 54 -5.39 -10.56 -18.62
C GLN A 54 -5.38 -9.75 -19.91
N ILE A 55 -5.18 -10.46 -21.01
CA ILE A 55 -5.32 -9.93 -22.36
C ILE A 55 -6.76 -10.16 -22.78
N HIS A 56 -7.56 -9.09 -22.83
CA HIS A 56 -8.96 -9.16 -23.23
C HIS A 56 -9.09 -9.26 -24.76
N PRO A 57 -9.98 -10.11 -25.30
CA PRO A 57 -10.19 -10.21 -26.73
C PRO A 57 -10.54 -8.87 -27.39
N GLU A 58 -11.32 -8.03 -26.71
CA GLU A 58 -11.77 -6.73 -27.21
C GLU A 58 -10.63 -5.72 -27.34
N THR A 59 -9.60 -5.85 -26.49
CA THR A 59 -8.40 -5.00 -26.55
C THR A 59 -7.22 -5.66 -27.28
N SER A 60 -7.43 -6.85 -27.85
CA SER A 60 -6.42 -7.56 -28.63
C SER A 60 -6.07 -6.86 -29.94
N PHE A 61 -4.87 -7.07 -30.47
CA PHE A 61 -4.50 -6.50 -31.76
C PHE A 61 -5.48 -6.94 -32.86
N ASP A 62 -5.87 -8.21 -32.86
CA ASP A 62 -6.78 -8.73 -33.87
C ASP A 62 -8.19 -8.12 -33.77
N GLY A 63 -8.65 -7.80 -32.55
CA GLY A 63 -9.90 -7.09 -32.31
C GLY A 63 -9.86 -5.61 -32.68
N LEU A 64 -8.69 -4.97 -32.60
CA LEU A 64 -8.54 -3.53 -32.83
C LEU A 64 -7.94 -3.16 -34.19
N LYS A 65 -7.32 -4.11 -34.92
CA LYS A 65 -6.49 -3.83 -36.12
C LYS A 65 -7.17 -2.96 -37.16
N ASP A 66 -8.48 -3.13 -37.37
CA ASP A 66 -9.23 -2.43 -38.40
C ASP A 66 -9.49 -0.96 -38.01
N SER A 67 -9.57 -0.69 -36.71
CA SER A 67 -9.69 0.65 -36.12
C SER A 67 -8.34 1.39 -36.01
N ILE A 68 -7.23 0.67 -36.07
CA ILE A 68 -5.88 1.26 -36.02
C ILE A 68 -5.49 1.78 -37.41
N PRO A 69 -4.99 3.01 -37.54
CA PRO A 69 -4.44 3.53 -38.80
C PRO A 69 -3.32 2.65 -39.38
N GLU A 70 -3.30 2.48 -40.71
CA GLU A 70 -2.42 1.53 -41.41
C GLU A 70 -0.93 1.78 -41.14
N ASP A 71 -0.54 3.05 -41.05
CA ASP A 71 0.79 3.55 -40.68
C ASP A 71 1.25 3.10 -39.28
N HIS A 72 0.31 2.78 -38.39
CA HIS A 72 0.62 2.27 -37.05
C HIS A 72 0.45 0.75 -36.91
N ARG A 73 -0.34 0.08 -37.77
CA ARG A 73 -0.70 -1.34 -37.61
C ARG A 73 0.50 -2.27 -37.45
N ASN A 74 1.51 -2.14 -38.31
CA ASN A 74 2.68 -3.03 -38.26
C ASN A 74 3.46 -2.87 -36.95
N ARG A 75 3.63 -1.63 -36.49
CA ARG A 75 4.26 -1.31 -35.21
C ARG A 75 3.52 -1.99 -34.06
N ILE A 76 2.21 -1.75 -33.95
CA ILE A 76 1.36 -2.31 -32.89
C ILE A 76 1.34 -3.85 -32.93
N LYS A 77 1.27 -4.44 -34.13
CA LYS A 77 1.35 -5.90 -34.32
C LYS A 77 2.65 -6.48 -33.76
N THR A 78 3.79 -5.85 -34.01
CA THR A 78 5.07 -6.32 -33.46
C THR A 78 5.08 -6.24 -31.93
N ILE A 79 4.49 -5.20 -31.35
CA ILE A 79 4.35 -5.06 -29.89
C ILE A 79 3.52 -6.21 -29.31
N TRP A 80 2.36 -6.45 -29.94
CA TRP A 80 1.44 -7.51 -29.59
C TRP A 80 2.07 -8.91 -29.62
N LEU A 81 2.80 -9.23 -30.69
CA LEU A 81 3.46 -10.54 -30.80
C LEU A 81 4.49 -10.78 -29.68
N LYS A 82 5.19 -9.74 -29.25
CA LYS A 82 6.11 -9.83 -28.10
C LYS A 82 5.38 -9.99 -26.78
N LEU A 83 4.28 -9.26 -26.58
CA LEU A 83 3.41 -9.44 -25.41
C LEU A 83 2.95 -10.90 -25.30
N LEU A 84 2.53 -11.52 -26.40
CA LEU A 84 2.12 -12.94 -26.43
C LEU A 84 3.29 -13.89 -26.08
N ASP A 85 4.49 -13.64 -26.57
CA ASP A 85 5.68 -14.43 -26.19
C ASP A 85 5.98 -14.33 -24.68
N HIS A 86 5.92 -13.13 -24.10
CA HIS A 86 6.10 -12.93 -22.66
C HIS A 86 5.00 -13.63 -21.85
N LYS A 87 3.74 -13.58 -22.30
CA LYS A 87 2.65 -14.31 -21.65
C LYS A 87 2.89 -15.81 -21.66
N ALA A 88 3.31 -16.38 -22.79
CA ALA A 88 3.63 -17.80 -22.91
C ALA A 88 4.85 -18.21 -22.07
N LYS A 89 5.85 -17.34 -21.93
CA LYS A 89 6.97 -17.54 -21.00
C LYS A 89 6.49 -17.54 -19.54
N LEU A 90 5.70 -16.56 -19.15
CA LEU A 90 5.12 -16.47 -17.81
C LEU A 90 4.33 -17.74 -17.47
N ASP A 91 3.43 -18.18 -18.35
CA ASP A 91 2.62 -19.39 -18.12
C ASP A 91 3.50 -20.63 -17.91
N ARG A 92 4.55 -20.80 -18.72
CA ARG A 92 5.51 -21.90 -18.55
C ARG A 92 6.26 -21.81 -17.22
N LYS A 93 6.70 -20.63 -16.81
CA LYS A 93 7.43 -20.43 -15.54
C LYS A 93 6.53 -20.64 -14.34
N THR A 94 5.29 -20.16 -14.38
CA THR A 94 4.30 -20.37 -13.32
C THR A 94 3.97 -21.85 -13.16
N ASN A 95 3.78 -22.58 -14.27
CA ASN A 95 3.55 -24.02 -14.23
C ASN A 95 4.75 -24.78 -13.64
N ALA A 96 5.98 -24.40 -13.99
CA ALA A 96 7.18 -25.02 -13.44
C ALA A 96 7.30 -24.80 -11.92
N LEU A 97 6.99 -23.59 -11.43
CA LEU A 97 6.99 -23.31 -9.99
C LEU A 97 5.88 -24.07 -9.26
N ARG A 98 4.68 -24.14 -9.83
CA ARG A 98 3.58 -24.95 -9.26
C ARG A 98 3.94 -26.43 -9.17
N GLN A 99 4.49 -27.00 -10.25
CA GLN A 99 4.96 -28.39 -10.25
C GLN A 99 6.06 -28.62 -9.21
N CYS A 100 6.96 -27.66 -9.04
CA CYS A 100 7.98 -27.73 -7.99
C CYS A 100 7.34 -27.79 -6.60
N TRP A 101 6.31 -26.98 -6.33
CA TRP A 101 5.57 -27.01 -5.06
C TRP A 101 4.74 -28.29 -4.87
N GLU A 102 4.12 -28.82 -5.93
CA GLU A 102 3.34 -30.07 -5.89
C GLU A 102 4.22 -31.31 -5.65
N THR A 103 5.47 -31.27 -6.08
CA THR A 103 6.43 -32.39 -5.95
C THR A 103 7.37 -32.24 -4.74
N VAL A 104 7.03 -31.35 -3.80
CA VAL A 104 7.81 -31.17 -2.57
C VAL A 104 8.00 -32.50 -1.83
N PRO A 105 9.24 -32.84 -1.42
CA PRO A 105 9.48 -34.05 -0.64
C PRO A 105 8.72 -34.02 0.69
N LYS A 106 8.15 -35.16 1.08
CA LYS A 106 7.28 -35.26 2.27
C LYS A 106 8.02 -35.22 3.61
N ASN A 107 9.35 -35.28 3.58
CA ASN A 107 10.18 -35.13 4.76
C ASN A 107 10.32 -33.64 5.11
N SER A 108 9.94 -33.28 6.32
CA SER A 108 10.30 -32.00 6.93
C SER A 108 10.60 -32.28 8.39
N ASP A 109 11.63 -31.63 8.93
CA ASP A 109 12.01 -31.80 10.33
C ASP A 109 10.89 -31.33 11.29
N LYS A 110 10.90 -31.87 12.51
CA LYS A 110 9.87 -31.55 13.52
C LYS A 110 9.83 -30.07 13.90
N ASN A 111 10.96 -29.36 13.83
CA ASN A 111 11.02 -27.95 14.19
C ASN A 111 10.26 -27.11 13.16
N SER A 112 10.46 -27.36 11.87
CA SER A 112 9.74 -26.71 10.77
C SER A 112 8.23 -26.96 10.83
N GLN A 113 7.82 -28.19 11.15
CA GLN A 113 6.41 -28.54 11.37
C GLN A 113 5.82 -27.72 12.52
N ASN A 114 6.51 -27.67 13.66
CA ASN A 114 6.07 -26.90 14.83
C ASN A 114 6.00 -25.39 14.52
N LEU A 115 6.96 -24.84 13.78
CA LEU A 115 6.98 -23.41 13.42
C LEU A 115 5.79 -23.05 12.52
N VAL A 116 5.50 -23.86 11.51
CA VAL A 116 4.35 -23.64 10.62
C VAL A 116 3.02 -23.85 11.35
N GLN A 117 2.92 -24.85 12.22
CA GLN A 117 1.70 -25.13 12.98
C GLN A 117 1.37 -24.02 13.99
N ASN A 118 2.38 -23.43 14.62
CA ASN A 118 2.20 -22.36 15.62
C ASN A 118 2.31 -20.95 15.02
N SER A 119 2.44 -20.83 13.69
CA SER A 119 2.52 -19.53 13.03
C SER A 119 1.15 -18.85 13.00
N PRO A 120 1.05 -17.55 13.31
CA PRO A 120 -0.19 -16.77 13.15
C PRO A 120 -0.45 -16.36 11.69
N ILE A 121 0.44 -16.73 10.78
CA ILE A 121 0.29 -16.51 9.34
C ILE A 121 -0.53 -17.69 8.79
N VAL A 122 -1.68 -17.37 8.21
CA VAL A 122 -2.52 -18.37 7.55
C VAL A 122 -1.82 -18.83 6.29
N ILE A 123 -1.61 -20.14 6.17
CA ILE A 123 -1.02 -20.79 5.00
C ILE A 123 -2.03 -21.80 4.49
N GLN A 124 -2.36 -21.73 3.21
CA GLN A 124 -3.25 -22.70 2.58
C GLN A 124 -2.68 -24.11 2.67
N GLU A 125 -3.55 -25.11 2.84
CA GLU A 125 -3.13 -26.52 2.95
C GLU A 125 -2.34 -26.99 1.73
N THR A 126 -2.68 -26.49 0.53
CA THR A 126 -1.96 -26.80 -0.72
C THR A 126 -0.53 -26.27 -0.75
N SER A 127 -0.26 -25.18 -0.04
CA SER A 127 1.06 -24.53 0.03
C SER A 127 1.85 -24.93 1.27
N ARG A 128 1.18 -25.48 2.29
CA ARG A 128 1.76 -25.78 3.60
C ARG A 128 2.98 -26.70 3.53
N PRO A 129 2.98 -27.80 2.74
CA PRO A 129 4.16 -28.67 2.62
C PRO A 129 5.36 -27.96 2.00
N ALA A 130 5.15 -27.14 0.97
CA ALA A 130 6.22 -26.35 0.33
C ALA A 130 6.82 -25.33 1.31
N VAL A 131 5.99 -24.62 2.07
CA VAL A 131 6.47 -23.66 3.09
C VAL A 131 7.25 -24.36 4.20
N MET A 132 6.79 -25.52 4.68
CA MET A 132 7.54 -26.32 5.65
C MET A 132 8.91 -26.73 5.11
N ALA A 133 8.96 -27.21 3.87
CA ALA A 133 10.21 -27.62 3.24
C ALA A 133 11.17 -26.44 3.03
N LEU A 134 10.67 -25.24 2.72
CA LEU A 134 11.48 -24.03 2.50
C LEU A 134 12.17 -23.49 3.76
N ILE A 135 11.58 -23.74 4.94
CA ILE A 135 12.17 -23.34 6.22
C ILE A 135 12.97 -24.44 6.89
N SER A 136 12.91 -25.66 6.35
CA SER A 136 13.59 -26.83 6.91
C SER A 136 15.10 -26.77 6.73
N GLU A 137 15.79 -27.26 7.76
CA GLU A 137 17.24 -27.45 7.77
C GLU A 137 17.65 -28.87 7.36
N ASP A 138 16.69 -29.73 6.97
CA ASP A 138 16.98 -31.09 6.49
C ASP A 138 17.84 -31.04 5.21
N PRO A 139 19.07 -31.57 5.22
CA PRO A 139 19.94 -31.57 4.04
C PRO A 139 19.31 -32.25 2.81
N ALA A 140 18.38 -33.19 3.00
CA ALA A 140 17.69 -33.87 1.92
C ALA A 140 16.77 -32.95 1.10
N LEU A 141 16.38 -31.79 1.65
CA LEU A 141 15.55 -30.81 0.96
C LEU A 141 16.35 -29.77 0.15
N LYS A 142 17.68 -29.71 0.34
CA LYS A 142 18.51 -28.63 -0.22
C LYS A 142 18.46 -28.54 -1.74
N GLU A 143 18.43 -29.68 -2.43
CA GLU A 143 18.32 -29.73 -3.90
C GLU A 143 16.98 -29.17 -4.38
N TRP A 144 15.89 -29.56 -3.71
CA TRP A 144 14.55 -29.06 -4.01
C TRP A 144 14.44 -27.56 -3.69
N GLN A 145 14.97 -27.09 -2.55
CA GLN A 145 14.99 -25.67 -2.18
C GLN A 145 15.72 -24.80 -3.23
N ASN A 146 16.86 -25.26 -3.74
CA ASN A 146 17.59 -24.55 -4.80
C ASN A 146 16.79 -24.50 -6.12
N THR A 147 16.07 -25.57 -6.43
CA THR A 147 15.18 -25.65 -7.60
C THR A 147 14.00 -24.70 -7.46
N GLU A 148 13.35 -24.69 -6.29
CA GLU A 148 12.26 -23.77 -5.94
C GLU A 148 12.72 -22.32 -6.10
N GLU A 149 13.87 -21.97 -5.54
CA GLU A 149 14.42 -20.62 -5.62
C GLU A 149 14.62 -20.19 -7.08
N THR A 150 15.16 -21.06 -7.92
CA THR A 150 15.37 -20.80 -9.36
C THR A 150 14.05 -20.59 -10.09
N CYS A 151 13.05 -21.42 -9.81
CA CYS A 151 11.70 -21.31 -10.37
C CYS A 151 11.03 -20.00 -9.91
N ARG A 152 11.14 -19.66 -8.62
CA ARG A 152 10.59 -18.44 -8.02
C ARG A 152 11.20 -17.18 -8.62
N GLN A 153 12.53 -17.13 -8.76
CA GLN A 153 13.21 -16.02 -9.44
C GLN A 153 12.77 -15.92 -10.90
N SER A 154 12.64 -17.05 -11.60
CA SER A 154 12.18 -17.09 -12.99
C SER A 154 10.75 -16.56 -13.16
N VAL A 155 9.83 -16.89 -12.25
CA VAL A 155 8.45 -16.35 -12.25
C VAL A 155 8.47 -14.85 -11.98
N HIS A 156 9.24 -14.39 -11.00
CA HIS A 156 9.34 -12.95 -10.70
C HIS A 156 9.78 -12.14 -11.93
N HIS A 157 10.82 -12.59 -12.64
CA HIS A 157 11.26 -11.96 -13.88
C HIS A 157 10.18 -12.01 -14.96
N ALA A 158 9.63 -13.19 -15.25
CA ALA A 158 8.62 -13.33 -16.30
C ALA A 158 7.36 -12.49 -16.05
N THR A 159 6.94 -12.34 -14.78
CA THR A 159 5.83 -11.46 -14.39
C THR A 159 6.15 -10.00 -14.70
N LYS A 160 7.35 -9.53 -14.34
CA LYS A 160 7.79 -8.16 -14.62
C LYS A 160 7.83 -7.89 -16.12
N ASP A 161 8.37 -8.81 -16.91
CA ASP A 161 8.49 -8.66 -18.36
C ASP A 161 7.11 -8.59 -19.02
N PHE A 162 6.19 -9.45 -18.59
CA PHE A 162 4.82 -9.48 -19.07
C PHE A 162 4.07 -8.18 -18.73
N MET A 163 4.11 -7.74 -17.47
CA MET A 163 3.48 -6.48 -17.03
C MET A 163 4.00 -5.29 -17.82
N THR A 164 5.32 -5.25 -18.04
CA THR A 164 5.99 -4.21 -18.83
C THR A 164 5.51 -4.23 -20.28
N ALA A 165 5.50 -5.41 -20.93
CA ALA A 165 5.05 -5.55 -22.31
C ALA A 165 3.57 -5.17 -22.47
N LEU A 166 2.73 -5.53 -21.50
CA LEU A 166 1.30 -5.21 -21.50
C LEU A 166 1.08 -3.70 -21.37
N ARG A 167 1.79 -3.02 -20.46
CA ARG A 167 1.75 -1.55 -20.36
C ARG A 167 2.11 -0.89 -21.68
N VAL A 168 3.23 -1.30 -22.29
CA VAL A 168 3.70 -0.73 -23.56
C VAL A 168 2.64 -0.87 -24.64
N TYR A 169 2.03 -2.05 -24.74
CA TYR A 169 0.95 -2.29 -25.69
C TYR A 169 -0.23 -1.33 -25.46
N LEU A 170 -0.70 -1.18 -24.22
CA LEU A 170 -1.82 -0.29 -23.89
C LEU A 170 -1.49 1.19 -24.10
N GLU A 171 -0.27 1.63 -23.77
CA GLU A 171 0.20 3.01 -23.98
C GLU A 171 0.26 3.37 -25.47
N GLU A 172 0.73 2.44 -26.30
CA GLU A 172 0.82 2.66 -27.75
C GLU A 172 -0.56 2.68 -28.41
N LEU A 173 -1.55 1.95 -27.88
CA LEU A 173 -2.94 2.04 -28.35
C LEU A 173 -3.56 3.42 -28.09
N ILE A 174 -3.23 4.08 -26.99
CA ILE A 174 -3.83 5.38 -26.61
C ILE A 174 -3.01 6.60 -27.06
N GLU A 175 -1.87 6.36 -27.70
CA GLU A 175 -0.95 7.38 -28.19
C GLU A 175 -1.63 8.36 -29.17
N TYR A 176 -1.24 9.63 -29.08
CA TYR A 176 -1.51 10.65 -30.07
C TYR A 176 -0.20 11.07 -30.72
N LYS A 177 -0.04 10.83 -32.02
CA LYS A 177 1.17 11.13 -32.78
C LYS A 177 0.82 11.51 -34.22
N ASP A 178 1.59 12.42 -34.81
CA ASP A 178 1.41 12.87 -36.19
C ASP A 178 -0.03 13.35 -36.47
N ASP A 179 -0.56 14.12 -35.51
CA ASP A 179 -1.93 14.64 -35.45
C ASP A 179 -3.06 13.59 -35.47
N LYS A 180 -2.73 12.30 -35.28
CA LYS A 180 -3.68 11.19 -35.26
C LYS A 180 -3.59 10.39 -33.96
N TYR A 181 -4.73 9.87 -33.53
CA TYR A 181 -4.76 8.88 -32.45
C TYR A 181 -4.54 7.49 -33.04
N VAL A 182 -3.72 6.66 -32.38
CA VAL A 182 -3.55 5.25 -32.77
C VAL A 182 -4.88 4.50 -32.65
N LEU A 183 -5.55 4.60 -31.49
CA LEU A 183 -6.95 4.22 -31.36
C LEU A 183 -7.81 5.49 -31.38
N PRO A 184 -8.76 5.64 -32.33
CA PRO A 184 -9.55 6.85 -32.47
C PRO A 184 -10.21 7.28 -31.16
N LYS A 185 -10.25 8.60 -30.91
CA LYS A 185 -10.77 9.16 -29.64
C LYS A 185 -12.18 8.69 -29.28
N ASN A 186 -13.02 8.42 -30.29
CA ASN A 186 -14.40 8.00 -30.13
C ASN A 186 -14.59 6.47 -30.22
N HIS A 187 -13.51 5.68 -30.25
CA HIS A 187 -13.61 4.23 -30.29
C HIS A 187 -14.14 3.70 -28.96
N PRO A 188 -15.10 2.75 -28.95
CA PRO A 188 -15.74 2.26 -27.72
C PRO A 188 -14.74 1.70 -26.72
N GLU A 189 -13.73 0.96 -27.19
CA GLU A 189 -12.72 0.35 -26.31
C GLU A 189 -11.65 1.32 -25.79
N ARG A 190 -11.59 2.58 -26.26
CA ARG A 190 -10.48 3.46 -25.90
C ARG A 190 -10.47 3.79 -24.41
N GLU A 191 -11.63 3.99 -23.81
CA GLU A 191 -11.74 4.24 -22.37
C GLU A 191 -11.32 3.01 -21.56
N ASN A 192 -11.72 1.80 -22.00
CA ASN A 192 -11.30 0.54 -21.38
C ASN A 192 -9.78 0.36 -21.41
N VAL A 193 -9.12 0.67 -22.55
CA VAL A 193 -7.66 0.64 -22.67
C VAL A 193 -7.00 1.64 -21.73
N VAL A 194 -7.53 2.87 -21.62
CA VAL A 194 -7.02 3.89 -20.69
C VAL A 194 -7.14 3.42 -19.23
N ILE A 195 -8.30 2.89 -18.84
CA ILE A 195 -8.55 2.40 -17.48
C ILE A 195 -7.64 1.20 -17.18
N GLN A 196 -7.56 0.22 -18.08
CA GLN A 196 -6.66 -0.92 -17.92
C GLN A 196 -5.21 -0.47 -17.77
N ASN A 197 -4.75 0.48 -18.58
CA ASN A 197 -3.38 1.00 -18.48
C ASN A 197 -3.10 1.61 -17.09
N ARG A 198 -4.05 2.38 -16.54
CA ARG A 198 -3.92 2.95 -15.20
C ARG A 198 -3.85 1.86 -14.12
N TYR A 199 -4.66 0.81 -14.24
CA TYR A 199 -4.60 -0.33 -13.31
C TYR A 199 -3.26 -1.07 -13.42
N ILE A 200 -2.75 -1.31 -14.63
CA ILE A 200 -1.43 -1.91 -14.82
C ILE A 200 -0.32 -1.07 -14.17
N GLN A 201 -0.36 0.25 -14.32
CA GLN A 201 0.58 1.14 -13.64
C GLN A 201 0.47 1.06 -12.11
N LEU A 202 -0.74 0.97 -11.57
CA LEU A 202 -0.97 0.76 -10.13
C LEU A 202 -0.39 -0.58 -9.66
N LEU A 203 -0.66 -1.67 -10.39
CA LEU A 203 -0.17 -3.01 -10.04
C LEU A 203 1.36 -3.10 -10.10
N ASP A 204 1.97 -2.53 -11.14
CA ASP A 204 3.43 -2.49 -11.28
C ASP A 204 4.06 -1.69 -10.13
N ALA A 205 3.52 -0.50 -9.84
CA ALA A 205 3.97 0.32 -8.73
C ALA A 205 3.78 -0.38 -7.37
N THR A 206 2.69 -1.12 -7.17
CA THR A 206 2.42 -1.86 -5.93
C THR A 206 3.41 -2.99 -5.75
N ASN A 207 3.60 -3.84 -6.77
CA ASN A 207 4.52 -4.98 -6.71
C ASN A 207 5.97 -4.53 -6.48
N MET A 208 6.41 -3.49 -7.19
CA MET A 208 7.74 -2.92 -7.04
C MET A 208 7.94 -2.27 -5.66
N ALA A 209 6.96 -1.49 -5.19
CA ALA A 209 7.07 -0.84 -3.90
C ALA A 209 7.06 -1.88 -2.78
N MET A 210 6.13 -2.84 -2.77
CA MET A 210 6.11 -3.91 -1.77
C MET A 210 7.41 -4.74 -1.77
N SER A 211 7.97 -5.06 -2.93
CA SER A 211 9.27 -5.75 -3.03
C SER A 211 10.42 -4.92 -2.43
N THR A 212 10.44 -3.61 -2.73
CA THR A 212 11.44 -2.68 -2.18
C THR A 212 11.32 -2.56 -0.66
N ALA A 213 10.10 -2.41 -0.14
CA ALA A 213 9.84 -2.32 1.30
C ALA A 213 10.21 -3.63 1.99
N LYS A 214 9.88 -4.77 1.38
CA LYS A 214 10.28 -6.09 1.86
C LYS A 214 11.81 -6.17 2.00
N ALA A 215 12.55 -5.78 0.97
CA ALA A 215 14.02 -5.81 1.00
C ALA A 215 14.59 -4.91 2.10
N ILE A 216 14.07 -3.69 2.23
CA ILE A 216 14.50 -2.72 3.25
C ILE A 216 14.16 -3.23 4.67
N HIS A 217 12.93 -3.71 4.89
CA HIS A 217 12.51 -4.22 6.19
C HIS A 217 13.24 -5.52 6.56
N ASN A 218 13.61 -6.35 5.59
CA ASN A 218 14.44 -7.53 5.82
C ASN A 218 15.85 -7.17 6.32
N GLU A 219 16.38 -6.01 5.90
CA GLU A 219 17.69 -5.51 6.33
C GLU A 219 17.67 -4.81 7.69
N GLN A 220 16.51 -4.63 8.33
CA GLN A 220 16.40 -3.92 9.60
C GLN A 220 17.35 -4.50 10.67
N PRO A 221 17.98 -3.63 11.49
CA PRO A 221 18.90 -4.07 12.53
C PRO A 221 18.19 -4.80 13.68
N GLY A 222 16.86 -4.73 13.78
CA GLY A 222 16.00 -5.49 14.68
C GLY A 222 14.52 -5.19 14.40
N ARG A 223 13.59 -5.98 14.98
CA ARG A 223 12.13 -5.89 14.74
C ARG A 223 11.70 -6.20 13.31
N ARG A 224 12.44 -7.08 12.61
CA ARG A 224 12.04 -7.57 11.29
C ARG A 224 10.73 -8.37 11.35
N VAL A 225 10.42 -8.90 12.53
CA VAL A 225 9.14 -9.51 12.90
C VAL A 225 8.50 -8.64 13.97
N ARG A 226 7.19 -8.33 13.82
CA ARG A 226 6.44 -7.60 14.85
C ARG A 226 6.25 -8.52 16.06
N LYS A 227 6.74 -8.09 17.22
CA LYS A 227 6.74 -8.93 18.45
C LYS A 227 5.35 -9.35 18.93
N THR A 228 4.34 -8.50 18.71
CA THR A 228 2.96 -8.76 19.15
C THR A 228 2.25 -9.75 18.24
N GLU A 229 2.49 -9.66 16.94
CA GLU A 229 1.77 -10.45 15.93
C GLU A 229 2.56 -11.65 15.42
N MET A 230 3.87 -11.73 15.73
CA MET A 230 4.82 -12.72 15.17
C MET A 230 4.79 -12.82 13.62
N LYS A 231 4.43 -11.71 12.95
CA LYS A 231 4.42 -11.56 11.49
C LYS A 231 5.61 -10.71 11.01
N PRO A 232 6.17 -10.98 9.82
CA PRO A 232 7.16 -10.10 9.21
C PRO A 232 6.66 -8.66 9.12
N PHE A 233 7.54 -7.69 9.36
CA PHE A 233 7.16 -6.27 9.44
C PHE A 233 6.44 -5.80 8.16
N ILE A 234 6.83 -6.31 6.99
CA ILE A 234 6.23 -5.98 5.69
C ILE A 234 4.73 -6.23 5.60
N PHE A 235 4.16 -7.12 6.43
CA PHE A 235 2.71 -7.37 6.44
C PHE A 235 1.92 -6.10 6.77
N HIS A 236 2.47 -5.24 7.63
CA HIS A 236 1.82 -4.00 8.01
C HIS A 236 1.76 -2.99 6.84
N PRO A 237 2.89 -2.55 6.23
CA PRO A 237 2.83 -1.70 5.04
C PRO A 237 2.07 -2.33 3.87
N ALA A 238 2.09 -3.66 3.72
CA ALA A 238 1.29 -4.34 2.70
C ALA A 238 -0.21 -4.17 2.96
N ALA A 239 -0.69 -4.45 4.18
CA ALA A 239 -2.10 -4.31 4.54
C ALA A 239 -2.57 -2.85 4.42
N VAL A 240 -1.75 -1.87 4.83
CA VAL A 240 -2.02 -0.44 4.64
C VAL A 240 -2.16 -0.09 3.15
N THR A 241 -1.27 -0.61 2.30
CA THR A 241 -1.31 -0.39 0.85
C THR A 241 -2.57 -0.97 0.23
N LEU A 242 -2.92 -2.21 0.57
CA LEU A 242 -4.11 -2.87 0.04
C LEU A 242 -5.39 -2.18 0.53
N SER A 243 -5.43 -1.73 1.79
CA SER A 243 -6.55 -0.97 2.35
C SER A 243 -6.72 0.34 1.58
N ALA A 244 -5.64 1.08 1.36
CA ALA A 244 -5.66 2.27 0.51
C ALA A 244 -6.17 1.96 -0.90
N ILE A 245 -5.76 0.83 -1.50
CA ILE A 245 -6.24 0.42 -2.82
C ILE A 245 -7.76 0.21 -2.81
N ARG A 246 -8.29 -0.54 -1.84
CA ARG A 246 -9.73 -0.81 -1.70
C ARG A 246 -10.56 0.46 -1.51
N HIS A 247 -10.14 1.36 -0.64
CA HIS A 247 -10.96 2.49 -0.21
C HIS A 247 -10.75 3.78 -1.03
N ILE A 248 -9.78 3.80 -1.95
CA ILE A 248 -9.44 5.00 -2.75
C ILE A 248 -9.54 4.75 -4.24
N ILE A 249 -8.92 3.68 -4.74
CA ILE A 249 -8.74 3.46 -6.18
C ILE A 249 -10.06 3.36 -6.95
N PRO A 250 -11.12 2.69 -6.45
CA PRO A 250 -12.42 2.66 -7.13
C PRO A 250 -12.98 4.04 -7.46
N PHE A 251 -12.70 5.02 -6.61
CA PHE A 251 -13.23 6.37 -6.72
C PHE A 251 -12.30 7.32 -7.49
N LEU A 252 -11.11 6.86 -7.85
CA LEU A 252 -10.08 7.66 -8.50
C LEU A 252 -9.81 7.22 -9.94
N ILE A 253 -9.63 5.92 -10.18
CA ILE A 253 -9.02 5.43 -11.41
C ILE A 253 -9.95 5.43 -12.62
N GLU A 254 -11.26 5.33 -12.36
CA GLU A 254 -12.34 5.35 -13.34
C GLU A 254 -12.78 6.79 -13.69
N LYS A 255 -12.25 7.81 -13.01
CA LYS A 255 -12.54 9.22 -13.34
C LYS A 255 -11.87 9.64 -14.65
N THR A 256 -12.52 10.50 -15.42
CA THR A 256 -11.96 11.08 -16.66
C THR A 256 -10.67 11.85 -16.42
N ARG A 257 -10.54 12.54 -15.28
CA ARG A 257 -9.32 13.25 -14.84
C ARG A 257 -8.89 12.76 -13.47
N LEU A 258 -7.60 12.44 -13.35
CA LEU A 258 -6.99 11.97 -12.11
C LEU A 258 -6.50 13.18 -11.28
N GLU A 259 -7.00 13.31 -10.06
CA GLU A 259 -6.53 14.31 -9.08
C GLU A 259 -5.15 13.92 -8.51
N ILE A 260 -4.98 12.62 -8.27
CA ILE A 260 -3.74 11.97 -7.78
C ILE A 260 -3.41 10.82 -8.73
N ASN A 261 -2.13 10.56 -8.97
CA ASN A 261 -1.71 9.35 -9.67
C ASN A 261 -1.83 8.13 -8.72
N PRO A 262 -2.68 7.12 -9.03
CA PRO A 262 -2.81 5.88 -8.25
C PRO A 262 -1.49 5.20 -7.87
N ALA A 263 -0.50 5.20 -8.76
CA ALA A 263 0.81 4.60 -8.51
C ALA A 263 1.53 5.26 -7.34
N LEU A 264 1.33 6.57 -7.13
CA LEU A 264 1.94 7.29 -6.00
C LEU A 264 1.31 6.88 -4.67
N ILE A 265 0.02 6.55 -4.65
CA ILE A 265 -0.65 6.04 -3.45
C ILE A 265 0.03 4.74 -3.04
N ALA A 266 0.15 3.78 -3.97
CA ALA A 266 0.79 2.49 -3.71
C ALA A 266 2.26 2.61 -3.26
N ILE A 267 3.04 3.49 -3.91
CA ILE A 267 4.45 3.70 -3.53
C ILE A 267 4.55 4.28 -2.12
N VAL A 268 3.79 5.34 -1.82
CA VAL A 268 3.90 6.03 -0.53
C VAL A 268 3.37 5.16 0.62
N THR A 269 2.25 4.45 0.43
CA THR A 269 1.71 3.54 1.45
C THR A 269 2.60 2.33 1.69
N ALA A 270 3.22 1.75 0.67
CA ALA A 270 4.15 0.64 0.86
C ALA A 270 5.46 1.09 1.53
N MET A 271 5.90 2.32 1.27
CA MET A 271 7.17 2.86 1.78
C MET A 271 7.05 3.59 3.13
N HIS A 272 5.85 3.87 3.64
CA HIS A 272 5.65 4.90 4.66
C HIS A 272 6.49 4.73 5.94
N ASP A 273 6.75 3.50 6.35
CA ASP A 273 7.55 3.16 7.53
C ASP A 273 9.04 2.91 7.23
N THR A 274 9.41 2.72 5.96
CA THR A 274 10.79 2.37 5.60
C THR A 274 11.81 3.38 6.14
N PRO A 275 11.62 4.71 6.06
CA PRO A 275 12.59 5.67 6.56
C PRO A 275 12.54 5.85 8.09
N GLU A 276 11.48 5.39 8.76
CA GLU A 276 11.29 5.51 10.21
C GLU A 276 11.86 4.30 10.95
N ASP A 277 11.65 3.09 10.41
CA ASP A 277 11.97 1.83 11.09
C ASP A 277 13.15 1.06 10.48
N ALA A 278 13.53 1.34 9.24
CA ALA A 278 14.78 0.84 8.67
C ALA A 278 15.80 1.97 8.65
N ASP A 279 17.06 1.66 8.99
CA ASP A 279 18.18 2.61 9.08
C ASP A 279 18.58 3.12 7.69
N VAL A 280 17.64 3.79 7.02
CA VAL A 280 17.71 4.32 5.66
C VAL A 280 17.12 5.73 5.64
N THR A 281 17.75 6.58 4.84
CA THR A 281 17.30 7.95 4.58
C THR A 281 16.17 7.95 3.55
N VAL A 282 15.38 9.04 3.50
CA VAL A 282 14.35 9.21 2.46
C VAL A 282 14.97 9.15 1.06
N GLU A 283 16.16 9.71 0.85
CA GLU A 283 16.82 9.66 -0.45
C GLU A 283 17.25 8.25 -0.85
N GLU A 284 17.75 7.43 0.09
CA GLU A 284 18.10 6.03 -0.20
C GLU A 284 16.86 5.21 -0.59
N VAL A 285 15.72 5.44 0.08
CA VAL A 285 14.45 4.81 -0.30
C VAL A 285 14.01 5.25 -1.69
N VAL A 286 14.04 6.55 -1.97
CA VAL A 286 13.68 7.10 -3.29
C VAL A 286 14.61 6.57 -4.39
N ILE A 287 15.92 6.47 -4.13
CA ILE A 287 16.90 5.90 -5.06
C ILE A 287 16.61 4.41 -5.29
N LYS A 288 16.37 3.61 -4.24
CA LYS A 288 16.05 2.18 -4.36
C LYS A 288 14.76 1.99 -5.18
N VAL A 289 13.69 2.71 -4.86
CA VAL A 289 12.42 2.68 -5.63
C VAL A 289 12.68 3.05 -7.09
N LYS A 290 13.42 4.14 -7.34
CA LYS A 290 13.77 4.55 -8.70
C LYS A 290 14.63 3.51 -9.41
N GLN A 291 15.60 2.89 -8.76
CA GLN A 291 16.42 1.84 -9.36
C GLN A 291 15.62 0.58 -9.71
N VAL A 292 14.63 0.19 -8.90
CA VAL A 292 13.80 -0.99 -9.16
C VAL A 292 12.75 -0.70 -10.25
N LEU A 293 12.18 0.51 -10.26
CA LEU A 293 11.34 1.02 -11.35
C LEU A 293 12.11 1.17 -12.66
N ASP A 294 13.31 1.73 -12.58
CA ASP A 294 14.21 1.94 -13.70
C ASP A 294 14.92 0.63 -14.11
N HIS A 295 14.81 -0.46 -13.35
CA HIS A 295 15.29 -1.77 -13.75
C HIS A 295 14.35 -2.33 -14.81
N TYR A 296 14.59 -1.95 -16.05
CA TYR A 296 14.08 -2.67 -17.21
C TYR A 296 14.52 -4.12 -17.15
N ASP A 297 13.66 -5.01 -17.61
CA ASP A 297 14.15 -6.30 -18.05
C ASP A 297 15.06 -6.10 -19.27
N THR A 298 16.36 -6.24 -19.02
CA THR A 298 17.40 -6.14 -20.05
C THR A 298 17.36 -7.31 -21.03
N SER A 299 16.55 -8.36 -20.76
CA SER A 299 16.35 -9.49 -21.67
C SER A 299 15.49 -9.13 -22.89
N ILE A 300 14.82 -7.98 -22.86
CA ILE A 300 14.20 -7.36 -24.04
C ILE A 300 15.25 -6.46 -24.72
N PRO A 301 15.84 -6.85 -25.87
CA PRO A 301 16.83 -6.01 -26.52
C PRO A 301 16.20 -4.68 -26.97
N ILE A 302 16.68 -3.56 -26.39
CA ILE A 302 16.21 -2.20 -26.67
C ILE A 302 16.96 -1.59 -27.88
N ASN A 303 17.14 -2.39 -28.93
CA ASN A 303 17.29 -1.87 -30.30
C ASN A 303 15.90 -1.99 -30.95
N SER A 304 14.99 -1.12 -30.49
CA SER A 304 13.61 -0.85 -30.92
C SER A 304 12.92 -1.79 -31.91
N GLY A 305 12.85 -3.10 -31.67
CA GLY A 305 11.90 -3.97 -32.38
C GLY A 305 10.42 -3.65 -32.09
N PHE A 306 10.11 -2.43 -31.63
CA PHE A 306 8.80 -1.83 -31.40
C PHE A 306 8.67 -0.50 -32.16
N GLY A 307 9.64 -0.10 -32.98
CA GLY A 307 9.61 1.15 -33.78
C GLY A 307 9.76 2.47 -33.00
N ILE A 308 10.04 2.43 -31.70
CA ILE A 308 10.17 3.60 -30.82
C ILE A 308 11.64 3.80 -30.43
N GLN A 309 12.17 5.02 -30.48
CA GLN A 309 13.52 5.30 -30.00
C GLN A 309 13.66 4.97 -28.51
N ARG A 310 14.83 4.42 -28.13
CA ARG A 310 15.14 3.97 -26.76
C ARG A 310 14.79 5.02 -25.69
N ASP A 311 15.09 6.29 -25.94
CA ASP A 311 14.88 7.36 -24.96
C ASP A 311 13.41 7.78 -24.84
N ASP A 312 12.65 7.73 -25.93
CA ASP A 312 11.20 8.00 -25.92
C ASP A 312 10.44 6.86 -25.25
N PHE A 313 10.85 5.62 -25.55
CA PHE A 313 10.35 4.42 -24.89
C PHE A 313 10.66 4.46 -23.38
N LYS A 314 11.90 4.81 -23.03
CA LYS A 314 12.31 4.95 -21.63
C LYS A 314 11.47 6.02 -20.93
N ARG A 315 11.19 7.14 -21.58
CA ARG A 315 10.39 8.22 -20.98
C ARG A 315 8.94 7.82 -20.74
N LYS A 316 8.28 7.18 -21.71
CA LYS A 316 6.91 6.66 -21.57
C LYS A 316 6.83 5.58 -20.47
N LEU A 317 7.80 4.67 -20.45
CA LEU A 317 7.83 3.53 -19.54
C LEU A 317 8.30 3.92 -18.12
N LEU A 318 9.14 4.95 -17.94
CA LEU A 318 9.60 5.46 -16.62
C LEU A 318 8.71 6.55 -16.01
N ASP A 319 7.63 6.96 -16.69
CA ASP A 319 6.92 8.18 -16.31
C ASP A 319 6.25 8.12 -14.91
N MET A 320 6.19 6.92 -14.30
CA MET A 320 5.73 6.72 -12.93
C MET A 320 6.59 7.46 -11.89
N MET A 321 7.92 7.50 -12.04
CA MET A 321 8.84 8.23 -11.15
C MET A 321 9.64 9.32 -11.88
N ASN A 322 8.97 10.08 -12.75
CA ASN A 322 9.55 11.30 -13.31
C ASN A 322 9.97 12.32 -12.22
N PRO A 323 10.73 13.39 -12.54
CA PRO A 323 11.23 14.34 -11.55
C PRO A 323 10.14 14.96 -10.65
N THR A 324 8.95 15.20 -11.20
CA THR A 324 7.80 15.72 -10.46
C THR A 324 7.30 14.70 -9.44
N ASN A 325 7.07 13.46 -9.86
CA ASN A 325 6.60 12.38 -8.99
C ASN A 325 7.64 11.99 -7.94
N THR A 326 8.93 11.97 -8.31
CA THR A 326 10.06 11.79 -7.38
C THR A 326 10.03 12.84 -6.28
N THR A 327 9.79 14.11 -6.64
CA THR A 327 9.70 15.21 -5.67
C THR A 327 8.50 15.02 -4.74
N LYS A 328 7.35 14.59 -5.25
CA LYS A 328 6.15 14.31 -4.44
C LYS A 328 6.38 13.16 -3.46
N VAL A 329 6.96 12.04 -3.89
CA VAL A 329 7.28 10.89 -3.01
C VAL A 329 8.29 11.30 -1.94
N ARG A 330 9.35 12.01 -2.32
CA ARG A 330 10.35 12.54 -1.37
C ARG A 330 9.69 13.45 -0.32
N GLN A 331 8.87 14.41 -0.75
CA GLN A 331 8.14 15.29 0.16
C GLN A 331 7.22 14.49 1.08
N ALA A 332 6.50 13.51 0.53
CA ALA A 332 5.61 12.67 1.30
C ALA A 332 6.37 11.91 2.41
N LEU A 333 7.42 11.17 2.05
CA LEU A 333 8.23 10.42 3.01
C LEU A 333 8.91 11.33 4.05
N ARG A 334 9.36 12.54 3.68
CA ARG A 334 9.91 13.53 4.62
C ARG A 334 8.88 14.04 5.64
N VAL A 335 7.62 14.21 5.23
CA VAL A 335 6.52 14.61 6.14
C VAL A 335 6.16 13.46 7.08
N LEU A 336 6.09 12.23 6.55
CA LEU A 336 5.72 11.04 7.31
C LEU A 336 6.76 10.67 8.37
N LYS A 337 8.06 10.87 8.09
CA LYS A 337 9.15 10.52 9.00
C LYS A 337 9.22 11.44 10.21
N THR A 338 9.14 10.87 11.39
CA THR A 338 9.18 11.65 12.63
C THR A 338 10.60 12.12 13.00
N ASN A 339 11.63 11.32 12.74
CA ASN A 339 12.97 11.49 13.34
C ASN A 339 14.02 12.14 12.42
N GLU A 340 13.72 12.40 11.14
CA GLU A 340 14.67 13.07 10.25
C GLU A 340 14.85 14.54 10.63
N PRO A 341 16.11 15.03 10.74
CA PRO A 341 16.37 16.45 10.91
C PRO A 341 15.81 17.25 9.73
N LEU A 342 15.07 18.30 10.06
CA LEU A 342 14.60 19.26 9.08
C LEU A 342 15.72 20.23 8.72
N THR A 343 15.77 20.63 7.45
CA THR A 343 16.66 21.69 6.98
C THR A 343 16.25 23.04 7.58
N ASP A 344 17.19 23.98 7.62
CA ASP A 344 16.93 25.34 8.09
C ASP A 344 15.82 26.03 7.31
N GLN A 345 15.74 25.80 5.99
CA GLN A 345 14.68 26.35 5.15
C GLN A 345 13.30 25.81 5.53
N GLU A 346 13.20 24.52 5.81
CA GLU A 346 11.95 23.88 6.23
C GLU A 346 11.48 24.36 7.61
N LYS A 347 12.43 24.52 8.54
CA LYS A 347 12.17 25.09 9.87
C LYS A 347 11.72 26.55 9.77
N LYS A 348 12.36 27.34 8.90
CA LYS A 348 11.98 28.72 8.61
C LYS A 348 10.55 28.81 8.07
N LEU A 349 10.21 28.00 7.06
CA LEU A 349 8.86 27.96 6.48
C LEU A 349 7.79 27.61 7.52
N ALA A 350 8.07 26.66 8.42
CA ALA A 350 7.14 26.29 9.49
C ALA A 350 6.88 27.46 10.46
N ILE A 351 7.91 28.23 10.81
CA ILE A 351 7.81 29.41 11.70
C ILE A 351 7.10 30.59 11.04
N GLU A 352 7.27 30.75 9.73
CA GLU A 352 6.59 31.78 8.94
C GLU A 352 5.10 31.49 8.83
N GLN A 353 4.71 30.23 8.62
CA GLN A 353 3.31 29.80 8.59
C GLN A 353 2.62 29.84 9.96
N ASN A 354 3.38 29.66 11.05
CA ASN A 354 2.90 29.92 12.41
C ASN A 354 1.57 29.24 12.81
N LEU A 355 1.29 28.06 12.26
CA LEU A 355 -0.01 27.39 12.39
C LEU A 355 -0.43 27.13 13.86
N ALA A 356 0.53 26.71 14.70
CA ALA A 356 0.31 26.37 16.10
C ALA A 356 0.70 27.48 17.08
N GLY A 357 1.09 28.65 16.56
CA GLY A 357 1.76 29.70 17.34
C GLY A 357 3.26 29.46 17.46
N ARG A 358 4.04 30.55 17.52
CA ARG A 358 5.48 30.50 17.22
C ARG A 358 6.23 29.69 18.27
N ARG A 359 5.90 29.87 19.55
CA ARG A 359 6.43 29.07 20.66
C ARG A 359 6.21 27.56 20.43
N LYS A 360 4.99 27.15 20.06
CA LYS A 360 4.67 25.73 19.90
C LYS A 360 5.34 25.14 18.65
N THR A 361 5.39 25.90 17.56
CA THR A 361 6.14 25.52 16.37
C THR A 361 7.63 25.37 16.67
N MET A 362 8.23 26.28 17.45
CA MET A 362 9.63 26.17 17.85
C MET A 362 9.89 24.93 18.69
N GLU A 363 9.05 24.67 19.69
CA GLU A 363 9.13 23.51 20.57
C GLU A 363 9.07 22.20 19.77
N VAL A 364 8.06 22.04 18.91
CA VAL A 364 7.82 20.81 18.15
C VAL A 364 8.89 20.55 17.09
N MET A 365 9.47 21.62 16.52
CA MET A 365 10.43 21.54 15.41
C MET A 365 11.89 21.60 15.88
N GLY A 366 12.13 21.74 17.19
CA GLY A 366 13.47 21.88 17.76
C GLY A 366 14.20 23.10 17.21
N ILE A 367 13.51 24.25 17.18
CA ILE A 367 14.05 25.54 16.71
C ILE A 367 14.43 26.36 17.94
N THR A 368 15.66 26.82 17.98
CA THR A 368 16.19 27.63 19.07
C THR A 368 16.07 29.12 18.75
N TYR A 369 16.22 29.96 19.77
CA TYR A 369 16.32 31.41 19.57
C TYR A 369 17.50 31.80 18.67
N LYS A 370 18.63 31.08 18.77
CA LYS A 370 19.80 31.28 17.90
C LYS A 370 19.45 31.05 16.43
N ASP A 371 18.58 30.08 16.14
CA ASP A 371 18.10 29.84 14.78
C ASP A 371 17.27 31.01 14.25
N LEU A 372 16.37 31.57 15.06
CA LEU A 372 15.56 32.74 14.66
C LEU A 372 16.42 33.96 14.33
N VAL A 373 17.40 34.25 15.18
CA VAL A 373 18.35 35.36 14.98
C VAL A 373 19.16 35.13 13.70
N ARG A 374 19.67 33.91 13.50
CA ARG A 374 20.42 33.52 12.29
C ARG A 374 19.59 33.68 11.02
N TRP A 375 18.28 33.41 11.08
CA TRP A 375 17.38 33.55 9.93
C TRP A 375 16.76 34.95 9.78
N GLN A 376 17.16 35.90 10.62
CA GLN A 376 16.64 37.27 10.67
C GLN A 376 15.11 37.33 10.86
N LEU A 377 14.54 36.35 11.55
CA LEU A 377 13.12 36.34 11.91
C LEU A 377 12.92 37.09 13.23
N LYS A 378 11.80 37.82 13.36
CA LYS A 378 11.49 38.54 14.60
C LYS A 378 11.53 37.58 15.80
N PRO A 379 12.35 37.86 16.83
CA PRO A 379 12.55 36.98 17.98
C PRO A 379 11.35 36.86 18.93
N THR A 380 10.18 37.40 18.57
CA THR A 380 8.99 37.37 19.42
C THR A 380 8.37 35.98 19.42
N GLU A 381 8.61 35.20 20.48
CA GLU A 381 8.00 33.87 20.71
C GLU A 381 6.47 33.92 20.87
N ASN A 382 5.94 35.07 21.26
CA ASN A 382 4.53 35.29 21.61
C ASN A 382 3.64 35.68 20.42
N ALA A 383 4.09 35.46 19.18
CA ALA A 383 3.19 35.61 18.05
C ALA A 383 2.04 34.59 18.20
N PRO A 384 0.78 35.05 18.37
CA PRO A 384 -0.35 34.14 18.52
C PRO A 384 -0.46 33.26 17.26
N PRO A 385 -1.03 32.05 17.37
CA PRO A 385 -1.34 31.25 16.18
C PRO A 385 -2.11 32.11 15.19
N GLU A 386 -1.87 31.89 13.90
CA GLU A 386 -2.74 32.46 12.87
C GLU A 386 -4.19 32.10 13.23
N GLN A 387 -5.09 33.10 13.24
CA GLN A 387 -6.49 32.88 13.61
C GLN A 387 -7.15 32.00 12.54
N ASN A 388 -7.05 30.70 12.72
CA ASN A 388 -7.76 29.72 11.93
C ASN A 388 -8.93 29.20 12.76
N PRO A 389 -10.17 29.71 12.55
CA PRO A 389 -11.37 29.26 13.27
C PRO A 389 -11.64 27.77 13.06
N LYS A 390 -11.00 27.12 12.08
CA LYS A 390 -11.10 25.68 11.89
C LYS A 390 -10.33 24.88 12.93
N LEU A 391 -9.32 25.46 13.60
CA LEU A 391 -8.60 24.80 14.71
C LEU A 391 -9.36 24.84 16.05
N GLU A 392 -10.53 25.48 16.13
CA GLU A 392 -11.32 25.64 17.37
C GLU A 392 -11.68 24.29 17.99
N THR A 393 -12.18 23.34 17.18
CA THR A 393 -12.53 22.00 17.65
C THR A 393 -11.30 21.21 18.09
N PHE A 394 -10.16 21.36 17.39
CA PHE A 394 -8.88 20.79 17.83
C PHE A 394 -8.42 21.36 19.18
N ARG A 395 -8.62 22.66 19.42
CA ARG A 395 -8.29 23.29 20.70
C ARG A 395 -9.20 22.82 21.84
N ARG A 396 -10.48 22.56 21.57
CA ARG A 396 -11.45 22.08 22.57
C ARG A 396 -11.02 20.77 23.21
N PHE A 397 -10.41 19.87 22.44
CA PHE A 397 -10.03 18.56 22.95
C PHE A 397 -8.57 18.50 23.44
N GLU A 398 -7.73 19.53 23.25
CA GLU A 398 -6.23 19.52 23.28
C GLU A 398 -5.55 18.71 24.41
N HIS A 399 -6.25 18.43 25.51
CA HIS A 399 -5.80 17.63 26.65
C HIS A 399 -5.82 16.10 26.39
N ALA A 400 -6.63 15.59 25.46
CA ALA A 400 -6.70 14.17 25.06
C ALA A 400 -5.49 13.65 24.22
N TYR A 401 -4.40 14.40 24.09
CA TYR A 401 -3.44 14.31 22.98
C TYR A 401 -2.03 13.83 23.39
N ASP A 402 -1.41 12.99 22.55
CA ASP A 402 0.05 12.96 22.41
C ASP A 402 0.50 14.10 21.47
N LYS A 403 0.71 15.29 22.06
CA LYS A 403 0.90 16.57 21.35
C LYS A 403 2.11 16.59 20.41
N GLY A 404 3.11 15.74 20.61
CA GLY A 404 4.39 15.83 19.89
C GLY A 404 4.28 15.39 18.44
N LYS A 405 3.72 14.20 18.17
CA LYS A 405 3.77 13.57 16.84
C LYS A 405 2.79 14.15 15.85
N LEU A 406 1.53 14.35 16.25
CA LEU A 406 0.48 14.88 15.37
C LEU A 406 0.77 16.34 15.00
N MET A 407 1.10 17.18 15.98
CA MET A 407 1.43 18.58 15.70
C MET A 407 2.64 18.70 14.77
N LYS A 408 3.65 17.84 14.95
CA LYS A 408 4.80 17.76 14.05
C LYS A 408 4.39 17.38 12.63
N PHE A 409 3.52 16.38 12.47
CA PHE A 409 2.98 16.00 11.17
C PHE A 409 2.23 17.17 10.50
N ILE A 410 1.30 17.83 11.22
CA ILE A 410 0.49 18.92 10.68
C ILE A 410 1.38 20.11 10.25
N ILE A 411 2.33 20.50 11.11
CA ILE A 411 3.27 21.59 10.81
C ILE A 411 4.12 21.23 9.60
N LYS A 412 4.65 19.99 9.53
CA LYS A 412 5.42 19.52 8.36
C LYS A 412 4.55 19.50 7.10
N LEU A 413 3.32 19.00 7.17
CA LEU A 413 2.40 18.94 6.03
C LEU A 413 2.18 20.34 5.43
N GLN A 414 1.90 21.33 6.28
CA GLN A 414 1.69 22.71 5.82
C GLN A 414 2.98 23.35 5.31
N ALA A 415 4.10 23.17 6.02
CA ALA A 415 5.37 23.81 5.69
C ALA A 415 6.02 23.24 4.42
N LEU A 416 5.95 21.91 4.24
CA LEU A 416 6.70 21.18 3.22
C LEU A 416 5.89 20.94 1.94
N VAL A 417 4.56 20.97 2.03
CA VAL A 417 3.69 20.58 0.92
C VAL A 417 2.74 21.71 0.59
N LYS A 418 2.97 22.36 -0.55
CA LYS A 418 2.08 23.42 -1.06
C LYS A 418 0.99 22.89 -1.99
N ALA A 419 1.28 21.83 -2.75
CA ALA A 419 0.36 21.27 -3.73
C ALA A 419 -0.78 20.49 -3.07
N LYS A 420 -2.04 20.82 -3.42
CA LYS A 420 -3.25 20.16 -2.88
C LYS A 420 -3.18 18.64 -3.06
N ASN A 421 -2.89 18.14 -4.26
CA ASN A 421 -2.83 16.69 -4.52
C ASN A 421 -1.77 15.93 -3.69
N THR A 422 -0.63 16.55 -3.37
CA THR A 422 0.40 15.94 -2.52
C THR A 422 -0.04 15.95 -1.05
N ARG A 423 -0.78 16.97 -0.59
CA ARG A 423 -1.38 16.96 0.75
C ARG A 423 -2.43 15.86 0.87
N GLN A 424 -3.32 15.75 -0.11
CA GLN A 424 -4.34 14.70 -0.16
C GLN A 424 -3.70 13.30 -0.14
N LEU A 425 -2.66 13.06 -0.94
CA LEU A 425 -1.89 11.80 -0.92
C LEU A 425 -1.37 11.44 0.48
N LEU A 426 -0.81 12.42 1.20
CA LEU A 426 -0.26 12.24 2.54
C LEU A 426 -1.33 11.94 3.58
N LEU A 427 -2.46 12.64 3.49
CA LEU A 427 -3.59 12.46 4.39
C LEU A 427 -4.24 11.09 4.17
N LEU A 428 -4.45 10.70 2.92
CA LEU A 428 -4.90 9.34 2.55
C LEU A 428 -3.97 8.27 3.12
N THR A 429 -2.66 8.43 2.96
CA THR A 429 -1.66 7.48 3.51
C THR A 429 -1.80 7.34 5.03
N LYS A 430 -1.83 8.47 5.76
CA LYS A 430 -1.91 8.44 7.22
C LYS A 430 -3.27 7.97 7.74
N ILE A 431 -4.36 8.22 7.02
CA ILE A 431 -5.69 7.72 7.35
C ILE A 431 -5.74 6.21 7.17
N SER A 432 -5.23 5.68 6.06
CA SER A 432 -5.16 4.22 5.81
C SER A 432 -4.27 3.50 6.83
N ASP A 433 -3.09 4.04 7.14
CA ASP A 433 -2.20 3.53 8.20
C ASP A 433 -2.94 3.49 9.55
N ARG A 434 -3.65 4.57 9.88
CA ARG A 434 -4.38 4.63 11.14
C ARG A 434 -5.57 3.68 11.21
N ALA A 435 -6.31 3.53 10.12
CA ALA A 435 -7.47 2.64 10.06
C ALA A 435 -7.04 1.20 10.30
N HIS A 436 -6.00 0.75 9.59
CA HIS A 436 -5.44 -0.58 9.76
C HIS A 436 -4.93 -0.81 11.20
N ASN A 437 -4.18 0.14 11.78
CA ASN A 437 -3.71 0.02 13.16
C ASN A 437 -4.85 -0.10 14.20
N ILE A 438 -6.02 0.47 13.94
CA ILE A 438 -7.20 0.37 14.81
C ILE A 438 -7.94 -0.94 14.59
N ASP A 439 -8.06 -1.38 13.35
CA ASP A 439 -8.74 -2.63 12.98
C ASP A 439 -8.00 -3.87 13.52
N THR A 440 -6.68 -3.80 13.71
CA THR A 440 -5.86 -4.92 14.20
C THR A 440 -5.41 -4.78 15.66
N GLN A 441 -6.01 -3.89 16.46
CA GLN A 441 -5.53 -3.60 17.83
C GLN A 441 -6.05 -4.56 18.91
N GLU A 442 -6.96 -5.48 18.59
CA GLU A 442 -7.65 -6.33 19.59
C GLU A 442 -6.69 -7.14 20.47
N GLU A 443 -5.52 -7.52 19.95
CA GLU A 443 -4.50 -8.28 20.67
C GLU A 443 -3.58 -7.41 21.55
N MET A 444 -3.73 -6.08 21.50
CA MET A 444 -2.90 -5.16 22.30
C MET A 444 -3.41 -5.05 23.75
N PRO A 445 -2.56 -4.68 24.73
CA PRO A 445 -3.03 -4.39 26.10
C PRO A 445 -4.11 -3.31 26.13
N LEU A 446 -5.12 -3.46 27.00
CA LEU A 446 -6.29 -2.55 27.06
C LEU A 446 -5.94 -1.06 27.17
N HIS A 447 -4.95 -0.71 28.00
CA HIS A 447 -4.49 0.68 28.13
C HIS A 447 -3.90 1.23 26.82
N TYR A 448 -3.26 0.37 26.01
CA TYR A 448 -2.75 0.71 24.69
C TYR A 448 -3.89 0.89 23.69
N GLN A 449 -4.89 -0.01 23.69
CA GLN A 449 -6.08 0.10 22.84
C GLN A 449 -6.79 1.45 23.08
N ARG A 450 -7.06 1.78 24.35
CA ARG A 450 -7.70 3.06 24.73
C ARG A 450 -6.86 4.26 24.30
N SER A 451 -5.56 4.25 24.54
CA SER A 451 -4.64 5.31 24.10
C SER A 451 -4.64 5.47 22.57
N ASN A 452 -4.61 4.37 21.84
CA ASN A 452 -4.67 4.37 20.38
C ASN A 452 -5.98 4.94 19.86
N LEU A 453 -7.12 4.55 20.43
CA LEU A 453 -8.44 5.06 20.08
C LEU A 453 -8.56 6.58 20.30
N ARG A 454 -8.17 7.07 21.50
CA ARG A 454 -8.14 8.50 21.79
C ARG A 454 -7.27 9.26 20.79
N ALA A 455 -6.07 8.74 20.54
CA ALA A 455 -5.14 9.31 19.59
C ALA A 455 -5.63 9.22 18.14
N THR A 456 -6.55 8.32 17.79
CA THR A 456 -7.17 8.24 16.46
C THR A 456 -8.28 9.26 16.28
N VAL A 457 -9.23 9.36 17.21
CA VAL A 457 -10.27 10.40 17.16
C VAL A 457 -9.64 11.78 17.13
N SER A 458 -8.55 11.98 17.87
CA SER A 458 -7.77 13.23 17.84
C SER A 458 -7.15 13.53 16.46
N ARG A 459 -6.73 12.51 15.71
CA ARG A 459 -6.20 12.67 14.34
C ARG A 459 -7.32 12.95 13.35
N LEU A 460 -8.45 12.27 13.49
CA LEU A 460 -9.66 12.56 12.72
C LEU A 460 -10.08 14.02 12.88
N LEU A 461 -10.07 14.56 14.10
CA LEU A 461 -10.33 15.99 14.38
C LEU A 461 -9.40 16.87 13.53
N ALA A 462 -8.10 16.58 13.54
CA ALA A 462 -7.13 17.36 12.78
C ALA A 462 -7.32 17.25 11.26
N TYR A 463 -7.66 16.08 10.73
CA TYR A 463 -7.90 15.90 9.29
C TYR A 463 -9.14 16.64 8.82
N CYS A 464 -10.25 16.53 9.55
CA CYS A 464 -11.47 17.30 9.26
C CYS A 464 -11.22 18.83 9.23
N ILE A 465 -10.20 19.30 9.95
CA ILE A 465 -9.84 20.72 10.04
C ILE A 465 -8.88 21.16 8.93
N LEU A 466 -7.97 20.27 8.52
CA LEU A 466 -6.97 20.56 7.48
C LEU A 466 -7.54 20.38 6.08
N ASP A 467 -8.57 19.56 5.92
CA ASP A 467 -9.24 19.29 4.66
C ASP A 467 -10.40 20.27 4.44
N HIS A 468 -10.00 21.40 3.88
CA HIS A 468 -10.87 22.45 3.41
C HIS A 468 -11.73 21.90 2.27
N ASP A 469 -12.93 21.40 2.61
CA ASP A 469 -13.96 20.91 1.70
C ASP A 469 -13.72 19.48 1.13
N ASN A 470 -14.53 18.52 1.61
CA ASN A 470 -14.61 17.16 1.07
C ASN A 470 -14.95 17.13 -0.44
N GLN A 471 -15.45 18.23 -1.01
CA GLN A 471 -15.71 18.38 -2.44
C GLN A 471 -14.45 18.81 -3.22
N GLU A 472 -13.54 19.60 -2.63
CA GLU A 472 -12.31 20.05 -3.30
C GLU A 472 -11.14 19.06 -3.13
N MET A 473 -11.08 18.35 -2.00
CA MET A 473 -10.03 17.39 -1.67
C MET A 473 -10.63 16.11 -1.08
N PRO A 474 -11.30 15.28 -1.90
CA PRO A 474 -12.00 14.10 -1.40
C PRO A 474 -11.01 13.10 -0.78
N LEU A 475 -11.23 12.72 0.47
CA LEU A 475 -10.53 11.59 1.10
C LEU A 475 -11.16 10.23 0.76
N TYR A 476 -12.09 10.23 -0.21
CA TYR A 476 -12.80 9.06 -0.72
C TYR A 476 -13.39 8.23 0.44
N ASP A 477 -13.37 6.90 0.34
CA ASP A 477 -13.88 6.02 1.40
C ASP A 477 -12.86 5.79 2.53
N ALA A 478 -11.63 6.30 2.41
CA ALA A 478 -10.61 6.12 3.44
C ALA A 478 -11.00 6.81 4.77
N LEU A 479 -11.57 8.02 4.71
CA LEU A 479 -12.04 8.74 5.90
C LEU A 479 -13.29 8.09 6.54
N PRO A 480 -14.38 7.80 5.78
CA PRO A 480 -15.51 7.04 6.31
C PRO A 480 -15.11 5.71 6.96
N TYR A 481 -14.20 4.96 6.33
CA TYR A 481 -13.71 3.69 6.85
C TYR A 481 -12.96 3.86 8.17
N LEU A 482 -12.05 4.85 8.29
CA LEU A 482 -11.36 5.15 9.55
C LEU A 482 -12.35 5.49 10.68
N ILE A 483 -13.38 6.29 10.40
CA ILE A 483 -14.42 6.62 11.37
C ILE A 483 -15.16 5.35 11.80
N GLU A 484 -15.54 4.51 10.84
CA GLU A 484 -16.26 3.25 11.12
C GLU A 484 -15.47 2.31 12.02
N VAL A 485 -14.21 2.00 11.67
CA VAL A 485 -13.39 1.10 12.49
C VAL A 485 -13.12 1.67 13.88
N THR A 486 -13.02 3.00 13.99
CA THR A 486 -12.87 3.69 15.28
C THR A 486 -14.12 3.56 16.15
N VAL A 487 -15.30 3.82 15.58
CA VAL A 487 -16.58 3.68 16.29
C VAL A 487 -16.80 2.22 16.71
N LYS A 488 -16.55 1.27 15.80
CA LYS A 488 -16.66 -0.17 16.09
C LYS A 488 -15.76 -0.58 17.24
N ALA A 489 -14.50 -0.17 17.22
CA ALA A 489 -13.53 -0.51 18.26
C ALA A 489 -13.89 0.14 19.62
N TYR A 490 -14.37 1.39 19.65
CA TYR A 490 -14.87 1.99 20.89
C TYR A 490 -16.11 1.27 21.43
N LYS A 491 -17.06 0.89 20.58
CA LYS A 491 -18.24 0.12 20.99
C LYS A 491 -17.86 -1.25 21.56
N GLN A 492 -16.88 -1.90 20.95
CA GLN A 492 -16.34 -3.15 21.46
C GLN A 492 -15.65 -2.95 22.82
N LEU A 493 -14.84 -1.90 22.98
CA LEU A 493 -14.21 -1.57 24.26
C LEU A 493 -15.26 -1.31 25.36
N ALA A 494 -16.29 -0.53 25.05
CA ALA A 494 -17.39 -0.23 25.97
C ALA A 494 -18.20 -1.46 26.36
N LYS A 495 -18.39 -2.41 25.43
CA LYS A 495 -19.09 -3.66 25.68
C LYS A 495 -18.26 -4.63 26.53
N SER A 496 -16.96 -4.77 26.23
CA SER A 496 -16.10 -5.76 26.85
C SER A 496 -15.48 -5.30 28.18
N ASN A 497 -15.28 -3.99 28.37
CA ASN A 497 -14.61 -3.42 29.56
C ASN A 497 -15.27 -2.07 29.97
N PRO A 498 -16.56 -2.06 30.35
CA PRO A 498 -17.32 -0.83 30.59
C PRO A 498 -16.71 0.05 31.69
N GLU A 499 -16.11 -0.54 32.71
CA GLU A 499 -15.45 0.16 33.83
C GLU A 499 -14.17 0.91 33.44
N GLN A 500 -13.61 0.64 32.26
CA GLN A 500 -12.41 1.30 31.74
C GLN A 500 -12.73 2.49 30.81
N MET A 501 -14.01 2.72 30.50
CA MET A 501 -14.48 3.86 29.73
C MET A 501 -14.53 5.10 30.64
N GLU A 502 -13.63 6.05 30.40
CA GLU A 502 -13.66 7.34 31.10
C GLU A 502 -14.67 8.29 30.41
N PRO A 503 -15.14 9.35 31.09
CA PRO A 503 -16.05 10.33 30.48
C PRO A 503 -15.52 10.90 29.16
N LEU A 504 -14.20 11.08 29.05
CA LEU A 504 -13.54 11.50 27.81
C LEU A 504 -13.72 10.49 26.68
N ASP A 505 -13.66 9.18 26.96
CA ASP A 505 -13.88 8.14 25.94
C ASP A 505 -15.32 8.17 25.40
N GLN A 506 -16.28 8.47 26.28
CA GLN A 506 -17.69 8.63 25.89
C GLN A 506 -17.89 9.87 25.02
N GLU A 507 -17.25 11.00 25.36
CA GLU A 507 -17.29 12.22 24.55
C GLU A 507 -16.65 12.02 23.18
N LEU A 508 -15.49 11.34 23.12
CA LEU A 508 -14.80 11.04 21.86
C LEU A 508 -15.56 10.03 20.99
N LEU A 509 -16.19 9.02 21.59
CA LEU A 509 -17.09 8.11 20.87
C LEU A 509 -18.29 8.87 20.29
N ALA A 510 -18.97 9.70 21.08
CA ALA A 510 -20.10 10.49 20.60
C ALA A 510 -19.71 11.42 19.43
N GLN A 511 -18.51 12.03 19.50
CA GLN A 511 -17.99 12.84 18.41
C GLN A 511 -17.70 12.02 17.14
N ALA A 512 -17.14 10.81 17.27
CA ALA A 512 -16.90 9.93 16.14
C ALA A 512 -18.22 9.43 15.51
N GLU A 513 -19.22 9.09 16.32
CA GLU A 513 -20.56 8.73 15.85
C GLU A 513 -21.25 9.89 15.13
N HIS A 514 -21.10 11.11 15.64
CA HIS A 514 -21.63 12.30 14.97
C HIS A 514 -21.03 12.46 13.56
N TRP A 515 -19.72 12.34 13.41
CA TRP A 515 -19.09 12.39 12.09
C TRP A 515 -19.47 11.24 11.18
N GLN A 516 -19.74 10.05 11.73
CA GLN A 516 -20.22 8.94 10.94
C GLN A 516 -21.52 9.28 10.19
N LEU A 517 -22.34 10.19 10.75
CA LEU A 517 -23.57 10.69 10.13
C LEU A 517 -23.31 11.84 9.14
N GLU A 518 -22.29 12.66 9.36
CA GLU A 518 -21.99 13.83 8.53
C GLU A 518 -21.14 13.50 7.29
N VAL A 519 -20.21 12.55 7.40
CA VAL A 519 -19.30 12.22 6.31
C VAL A 519 -20.01 11.42 5.23
N VAL A 520 -19.95 11.93 4.00
CA VAL A 520 -20.54 11.27 2.82
C VAL A 520 -19.79 9.97 2.53
N ARG A 521 -20.52 8.85 2.58
CA ARG A 521 -20.03 7.56 2.09
C ARG A 521 -20.23 7.47 0.59
N LEU A 522 -19.14 7.17 -0.12
CA LEU A 522 -19.21 6.84 -1.53
C LEU A 522 -19.63 5.38 -1.66
N GLN A 523 -20.66 5.10 -2.46
CA GLN A 523 -21.04 3.72 -2.76
C GLN A 523 -19.94 3.09 -3.61
N LEU A 524 -19.48 1.91 -3.19
CA LEU A 524 -18.55 1.13 -4.01
C LEU A 524 -19.22 0.85 -5.36
N PRO A 525 -18.47 0.91 -6.47
CA PRO A 525 -18.97 0.41 -7.74
C PRO A 525 -19.53 -1.02 -7.58
N GLN A 526 -20.72 -1.27 -8.11
CA GLN A 526 -21.44 -2.55 -7.94
C GLN A 526 -20.57 -3.78 -8.23
N LYS A 527 -19.73 -3.71 -9.26
CA LYS A 527 -18.77 -4.76 -9.61
C LYS A 527 -17.86 -5.16 -8.44
N ILE A 528 -17.45 -4.19 -7.62
CA ILE A 528 -16.62 -4.41 -6.43
C ILE A 528 -17.42 -5.09 -5.32
N GLU A 529 -18.67 -4.67 -5.11
CA GLU A 529 -19.55 -5.30 -4.12
C GLU A 529 -19.78 -6.78 -4.45
N GLU A 530 -19.96 -7.11 -5.73
CA GLU A 530 -20.10 -8.48 -6.23
C GLU A 530 -18.86 -9.33 -5.96
N ILE A 531 -17.65 -8.78 -6.20
CA ILE A 531 -16.38 -9.46 -5.92
C ILE A 531 -16.24 -9.79 -4.42
N LEU A 532 -16.55 -8.81 -3.56
CA LEU A 532 -16.48 -9.00 -2.12
C LEU A 532 -17.54 -9.99 -1.62
N ALA A 533 -18.74 -9.98 -2.20
CA ALA A 533 -19.78 -10.95 -1.92
C ALA A 533 -19.37 -12.37 -2.35
N GLN A 534 -18.73 -12.52 -3.51
CA GLN A 534 -18.19 -13.79 -3.99
C GLN A 534 -17.14 -14.33 -3.00
N PHE A 535 -16.17 -13.52 -2.60
CA PHE A 535 -15.18 -13.92 -1.61
C PHE A 535 -15.82 -14.43 -0.31
N LYS A 536 -16.79 -13.69 0.24
CA LYS A 536 -17.53 -14.09 1.45
C LYS A 536 -18.27 -15.40 1.27
N LYS A 537 -18.92 -15.59 0.13
CA LYS A 537 -19.65 -16.82 -0.19
C LYS A 537 -18.71 -18.01 -0.25
N THR A 538 -17.62 -17.93 -1.03
CA THR A 538 -16.69 -19.04 -1.20
C THR A 538 -15.91 -19.36 0.07
N LYS A 539 -15.57 -18.36 0.90
CA LYS A 539 -14.99 -18.59 2.24
C LYS A 539 -15.95 -19.37 3.14
N LYS A 540 -17.24 -19.03 3.16
CA LYS A 540 -18.25 -19.75 3.96
C LYS A 540 -18.42 -21.19 3.50
N GLU A 541 -18.39 -21.45 2.19
CA GLU A 541 -18.52 -22.79 1.62
C GLU A 541 -17.27 -23.67 1.87
N ASN A 542 -16.09 -23.05 1.99
CA ASN A 542 -14.81 -23.73 2.22
C ASN A 542 -14.40 -23.83 3.71
N SER A 543 -15.08 -23.10 4.60
CA SER A 543 -14.94 -23.30 6.04
C SER A 543 -15.78 -24.52 6.44
N PRO A 544 -15.18 -25.59 6.99
CA PRO A 544 -15.98 -26.70 7.51
C PRO A 544 -16.96 -26.15 8.55
N ASN A 545 -18.24 -26.50 8.44
CA ASN A 545 -19.31 -26.10 9.36
C ASN A 545 -18.86 -26.15 10.83
N THR A 546 -18.45 -25.02 11.37
CA THR A 546 -18.75 -24.67 12.75
C THR A 546 -19.98 -23.78 12.66
N GLU A 547 -21.15 -24.41 12.57
CA GLU A 547 -22.36 -23.73 13.02
C GLU A 547 -22.12 -23.33 14.50
N PRO A 548 -22.49 -22.12 14.91
CA PRO A 548 -22.77 -21.92 16.32
C PRO A 548 -24.01 -22.76 16.63
N GLU A 549 -23.89 -23.75 17.51
CA GLU A 549 -25.05 -24.32 18.21
C GLU A 549 -25.67 -23.21 19.09
N ASP A 550 -26.40 -22.29 18.47
CA ASP A 550 -27.43 -21.48 19.11
C ASP A 550 -28.76 -22.21 18.93
N SER A 551 -28.92 -23.33 19.65
CA SER A 551 -30.24 -23.84 20.01
C SER A 551 -30.35 -23.87 21.53
N PHE A 552 -30.57 -22.69 22.11
CA PHE A 552 -31.17 -22.59 23.42
C PHE A 552 -32.64 -22.98 23.26
N ASP A 553 -32.97 -24.25 23.53
CA ASP A 553 -34.36 -24.69 23.74
C ASP A 553 -34.77 -24.32 25.17
N PRO A 554 -35.72 -23.39 25.39
CA PRO A 554 -36.10 -22.96 26.73
C PRO A 554 -37.15 -23.88 27.36
N ARG A 555 -37.15 -25.19 27.07
CA ARG A 555 -37.98 -26.19 27.77
C ARG A 555 -37.29 -27.55 27.84
N ILE A 556 -36.48 -27.76 28.89
CA ILE A 556 -36.38 -28.99 29.70
C ILE A 556 -35.76 -28.62 31.05
#